data_AF-A0A8T5RGU3-F1
#
_entry.id   AF-A0A8T5RGU3-F1
#
_cell.length_a   1.000
_cell.length_b   1.000
_cell.length_c   1.000
_cell.angle_alpha   90.00
_cell.angle_beta   90.00
_cell.angle_gamma   90.00
#
_symmetry.space_group_name_H-M   'P 1'
#
loop_
_entity.id
_entity.type
_entity.pdbx_description
1 polymer ?
#
loop_
_entity_poly.entity_id
_entity_poly.type
_entity_poly.pdbx_seq_one_letter_code
_entity_poly.pdbx_strand_id
1 'polypeptide(L)'
;MESNKKIVAIVISPAKDAHTRKAKGFSLGEIQEAGKTVELLRKLNVDIDFFRKSKHESNIEKLRKLKDTSKKAKKKKPFEAKEKKRTPFKPTVSKPKKKTVKKVVAEKPAKPTKAAKKASAPKKEKVQEEPKPKKKALPEGEITPLTSLSGLGPATAKKFEELGVSCAEELVNEDPAELASLIKGVSEERIINWIKECKELQ
;
A
#
# COMPACT_ATOMS: atom_id res chain seq x y z
N MET A 1 -10.07 32.10 24.25
CA MET A 1 -9.99 30.70 23.77
C MET A 1 -9.90 30.75 22.26
N GLU A 2 -8.85 30.19 21.65
CA GLU A 2 -8.76 30.15 20.19
C GLU A 2 -9.71 29.08 19.63
N SER A 3 -10.56 29.47 18.69
CA SER A 3 -11.52 28.56 18.07
C SER A 3 -10.79 27.53 17.20
N ASN A 4 -11.29 26.29 17.16
CA ASN A 4 -10.79 25.22 16.28
C ASN A 4 -11.11 25.53 14.80
N LYS A 5 -10.41 26.53 14.25
CA LYS A 5 -10.59 27.03 12.88
C LYS A 5 -9.96 26.03 11.92
N LYS A 6 -10.76 25.06 11.44
CA LYS A 6 -10.34 24.01 10.50
C LYS A 6 -9.51 24.62 9.37
N ILE A 7 -8.28 24.15 9.20
CA ILE A 7 -7.37 24.68 8.18
C ILE A 7 -7.86 24.21 6.80
N VAL A 8 -7.98 25.16 5.87
CA VAL A 8 -8.46 24.93 4.51
C VAL A 8 -7.41 25.39 3.51
N ALA A 9 -7.18 24.58 2.47
CA ALA A 9 -6.29 24.93 1.36
C ALA A 9 -6.88 26.07 0.51
N ILE A 10 -6.02 26.96 0.00
CA ILE A 10 -6.39 28.00 -0.97
C ILE A 10 -5.93 27.53 -2.34
N VAL A 11 -6.80 27.61 -3.35
CA VAL A 11 -6.53 27.21 -4.73
C VAL A 11 -7.09 28.28 -5.66
N ILE A 12 -6.50 28.43 -6.85
CA ILE A 12 -6.97 29.38 -7.88
C ILE A 12 -8.24 28.82 -8.55
N SER A 13 -9.15 29.69 -8.99
CA SER A 13 -10.29 29.29 -9.82
C SER A 13 -9.86 29.01 -11.27
N PRO A 14 -10.49 28.06 -11.99
CA PRO A 14 -10.17 27.75 -13.38
C PRO A 14 -10.80 28.72 -14.40
N ALA A 15 -11.40 29.82 -13.93
CA ALA A 15 -11.94 30.88 -14.78
C ALA A 15 -10.79 31.73 -15.36
N LYS A 16 -11.07 32.49 -16.42
CA LYS A 16 -10.11 33.49 -16.95
C LYS A 16 -9.72 34.51 -15.87
N ASP A 17 -10.72 34.97 -15.13
CA ASP A 17 -10.55 35.85 -13.98
C ASP A 17 -10.12 35.00 -12.77
N ALA A 18 -8.81 34.80 -12.64
CA ALA A 18 -8.17 33.80 -11.79
C ALA A 18 -8.19 34.12 -10.28
N HIS A 19 -9.39 34.27 -9.71
CA HIS A 19 -9.61 34.56 -8.29
C HIS A 19 -9.17 33.39 -7.38
N THR A 20 -8.68 33.70 -6.18
CA THR A 20 -8.39 32.69 -5.16
C THR A 20 -9.66 32.24 -4.41
N ARG A 21 -9.75 30.94 -4.11
CA ARG A 21 -10.89 30.33 -3.43
C ARG A 21 -10.46 29.28 -2.41
N LYS A 22 -11.35 28.99 -1.46
CA LYS A 22 -11.20 27.87 -0.52
C LYS A 22 -11.46 26.54 -1.25
N ALA A 23 -10.55 25.58 -1.13
CA ALA A 23 -10.68 24.23 -1.70
C ALA A 23 -11.15 23.22 -0.63
N LYS A 24 -11.46 21.98 -1.03
CA LYS A 24 -11.90 20.95 -0.08
C LYS A 24 -10.79 20.51 0.88
N GLY A 25 -9.56 20.34 0.39
CA GLY A 25 -8.43 19.81 1.17
C GLY A 25 -7.08 20.09 0.52
N PHE A 26 -5.99 19.62 1.13
CA PHE A 26 -4.61 19.78 0.65
C PHE A 26 -4.21 18.68 -0.35
N SER A 27 -3.40 19.01 -1.35
CA SER A 27 -2.92 18.02 -2.33
C SER A 27 -1.81 17.14 -1.76
N LEU A 28 -1.63 15.94 -2.31
CA LEU A 28 -0.53 15.04 -1.90
C LEU A 28 0.85 15.70 -2.05
N GLY A 29 1.03 16.51 -3.10
CA GLY A 29 2.28 17.23 -3.33
C GLY A 29 2.56 18.32 -2.29
N GLU A 30 1.53 19.07 -1.88
CA GLU A 30 1.64 20.07 -0.79
C GLU A 30 1.98 19.40 0.55
N ILE A 31 1.44 18.22 0.80
CA ILE A 31 1.62 17.44 2.04
C ILE A 31 3.04 16.86 2.14
N GLN A 32 3.55 16.29 1.04
CA GLN A 32 4.91 15.75 0.96
C GLN A 32 5.96 16.86 1.14
N GLU A 33 5.78 18.02 0.49
CA GLU A 33 6.73 19.14 0.53
C GLU A 33 6.68 19.96 1.84
N ALA A 34 5.60 19.81 2.60
CA ALA A 34 5.51 20.24 3.99
C ALA A 34 6.13 19.24 4.99
N GLY A 35 6.63 18.09 4.53
CA GLY A 35 7.21 17.04 5.39
C GLY A 35 6.19 16.37 6.32
N LYS A 36 4.90 16.36 5.97
CA LYS A 36 3.82 15.81 6.81
C LYS A 36 3.30 14.48 6.28
N THR A 37 2.87 13.60 7.18
CA THR A 37 2.27 12.31 6.81
C THR A 37 0.74 12.42 6.65
N VAL A 38 0.18 11.62 5.74
CA VAL A 38 -1.27 11.49 5.53
C VAL A 38 -1.99 11.07 6.82
N GLU A 39 -1.37 10.22 7.63
CA GLU A 39 -1.93 9.83 8.94
C GLU A 39 -2.02 10.98 9.93
N LEU A 40 -0.99 11.84 10.02
CA LEU A 40 -0.99 12.98 10.92
C LEU A 40 -2.16 13.91 10.58
N LEU A 41 -2.34 14.22 9.30
CA LEU A 41 -3.39 15.12 8.85
C LEU A 41 -4.79 14.54 9.09
N ARG A 42 -4.96 13.21 8.94
CA ARG A 42 -6.18 12.50 9.39
C ARG A 42 -6.41 12.61 10.90
N LYS A 43 -5.35 12.44 11.72
CA LYS A 43 -5.40 12.60 13.19
C LYS A 43 -5.73 14.04 13.61
N LEU A 44 -5.34 15.03 12.80
CA LEU A 44 -5.64 16.47 12.96
C LEU A 44 -6.96 16.92 12.30
N ASN A 45 -7.75 16.01 11.71
CA ASN A 45 -9.00 16.30 11.00
C ASN A 45 -8.85 17.32 9.84
N VAL A 46 -7.70 17.29 9.15
CA VAL A 46 -7.41 18.09 7.96
C VAL A 46 -7.77 17.28 6.70
N ASP A 47 -8.56 17.88 5.81
CA ASP A 47 -9.02 17.22 4.59
C ASP A 47 -7.89 17.11 3.55
N ILE A 48 -7.87 15.98 2.83
CA ILE A 48 -6.86 15.65 1.81
C ILE A 48 -7.55 15.43 0.46
N ASP A 49 -6.96 16.02 -0.58
CA ASP A 49 -7.38 15.95 -1.97
C ASP A 49 -6.38 15.10 -2.76
N PHE A 50 -6.71 13.82 -2.92
CA PHE A 50 -5.83 12.83 -3.55
C PHE A 50 -5.67 13.01 -5.07
N PHE A 51 -6.55 13.79 -5.72
CA PHE A 51 -6.59 13.91 -7.17
C PHE A 51 -5.97 15.22 -7.68
N ARG A 52 -5.89 16.27 -6.86
CA ARG A 52 -5.21 17.52 -7.24
C ARG A 52 -3.70 17.31 -7.34
N LYS A 53 -3.12 17.72 -8.47
CA LYS A 53 -1.67 17.71 -8.72
C LYS A 53 -0.98 19.06 -8.48
N SER A 54 -1.73 20.15 -8.37
CA SER A 54 -1.14 21.48 -8.12
C SER A 54 -0.56 21.60 -6.71
N LYS A 55 0.48 22.43 -6.60
CA LYS A 55 1.12 22.85 -5.36
C LYS A 55 1.00 24.36 -5.22
N HIS A 56 0.79 24.85 -3.99
CA HIS A 56 0.84 26.27 -3.67
C HIS A 56 1.66 26.48 -2.39
N GLU A 57 2.66 27.36 -2.45
CA GLU A 57 3.58 27.64 -1.33
C GLU A 57 2.83 28.11 -0.07
N SER A 58 1.83 28.98 -0.24
CA SER A 58 0.96 29.45 0.83
C SER A 58 0.13 28.33 1.49
N ASN A 59 0.04 27.13 0.90
CA ASN A 59 -0.53 25.94 1.53
C ASN A 59 0.53 25.09 2.22
N ILE A 60 1.71 24.92 1.60
CA ILE A 60 2.86 24.24 2.20
C ILE A 60 3.27 24.90 3.51
N GLU A 61 3.29 26.24 3.57
CA GLU A 61 3.51 26.98 4.81
C GLU A 61 2.49 26.67 5.92
N LYS A 62 1.19 26.62 5.59
CA LYS A 62 0.13 26.29 6.57
C LYS A 62 0.33 24.89 7.14
N LEU A 63 0.77 23.95 6.31
CA LEU A 63 1.08 22.58 6.73
C LEU A 63 2.39 22.48 7.53
N ARG A 64 3.42 23.28 7.22
CA ARG A 64 4.64 23.40 8.05
C ARG A 64 4.34 24.00 9.43
N LYS A 65 3.40 24.95 9.50
CA LYS A 65 2.94 25.59 10.76
C LYS A 65 2.10 24.65 11.64
N LEU A 66 1.62 23.50 11.13
CA LEU A 66 0.95 22.48 11.95
C LEU A 66 1.95 21.73 12.85
N LYS A 67 1.71 21.79 14.17
CA LYS A 67 2.41 20.98 15.17
C LYS A 67 1.64 19.69 15.46
N ASP A 68 2.38 18.60 15.63
CA ASP A 68 1.82 17.27 15.81
C ASP A 68 1.25 17.13 17.22
N THR A 69 -0.09 17.03 17.37
CA THR A 69 -0.75 16.92 18.68
C THR A 69 -0.65 15.50 19.25
N SER A 70 0.58 15.03 19.45
CA SER A 70 0.93 13.71 19.96
C SER A 70 0.66 13.58 21.48
N LYS A 71 -0.62 13.71 21.86
CA LYS A 71 -1.10 13.34 23.20
C LYS A 71 -0.67 11.89 23.46
N LYS A 72 0.37 11.69 24.29
CA LYS A 72 0.89 10.36 24.66
C LYS A 72 -0.29 9.49 25.07
N ALA A 73 -0.60 8.47 24.26
CA ALA A 73 -1.74 7.61 24.51
C ALA A 73 -1.54 6.96 25.89
N LYS A 74 -2.47 7.20 26.82
CA LYS A 74 -2.43 6.54 28.13
C LYS A 74 -2.41 5.04 27.86
N LYS A 75 -1.33 4.35 28.27
CA LYS A 75 -1.20 2.89 28.09
C LYS A 75 -2.48 2.25 28.64
N LYS A 76 -3.29 1.63 27.78
CA LYS A 76 -4.42 0.84 28.26
C LYS A 76 -3.84 -0.25 29.16
N LYS A 77 -4.47 -0.50 30.31
CA LYS A 77 -4.15 -1.71 31.09
C LYS A 77 -4.27 -2.94 30.18
N PRO A 78 -3.47 -4.00 30.37
CA PRO A 78 -3.69 -5.26 29.68
C PRO A 78 -5.15 -5.71 29.91
N PHE A 79 -5.72 -6.41 28.94
CA PHE A 79 -7.09 -6.90 29.06
C PHE A 79 -7.13 -8.04 30.07
N GLU A 80 -7.48 -7.72 31.31
CA GLU A 80 -7.84 -8.68 32.35
C GLU A 80 -9.04 -9.49 31.84
N ALA A 81 -8.77 -10.75 31.47
CA ALA A 81 -9.76 -11.65 30.91
C ALA A 81 -10.76 -12.08 32.00
N LYS A 82 -11.81 -11.26 32.17
CA LYS A 82 -12.89 -11.52 33.13
C LYS A 82 -13.36 -12.96 33.03
N GLU A 83 -13.36 -13.65 34.17
CA GLU A 83 -13.87 -15.02 34.26
C GLU A 83 -15.27 -15.10 33.66
N LYS A 84 -15.43 -15.94 32.64
CA LYS A 84 -16.72 -16.21 32.03
C LYS A 84 -17.54 -17.04 33.01
N LYS A 85 -18.23 -16.38 33.94
CA LYS A 85 -19.28 -17.01 34.75
C LYS A 85 -20.25 -17.67 33.78
N ARG A 86 -20.17 -19.00 33.67
CA ARG A 86 -21.05 -19.81 32.83
C ARG A 86 -22.47 -19.59 33.34
N THR A 87 -23.27 -18.84 32.60
CA THR A 87 -24.72 -18.92 32.77
C THR A 87 -25.13 -20.38 32.52
N PRO A 88 -26.06 -20.95 33.31
CA PRO A 88 -26.52 -22.31 33.07
C PRO A 88 -27.07 -22.39 31.65
N PHE A 89 -26.62 -23.40 30.90
CA PHE A 89 -27.00 -23.56 29.49
C PHE A 89 -28.50 -23.77 29.40
N LYS A 90 -29.23 -22.73 28.95
CA LYS A 90 -30.66 -22.81 28.73
C LYS A 90 -30.90 -23.43 27.34
N PRO A 91 -31.33 -24.71 27.25
CA PRO A 91 -31.51 -25.35 25.96
C PRO A 91 -32.54 -24.58 25.13
N THR A 92 -32.18 -24.28 23.89
CA THR A 92 -33.06 -23.63 22.92
C THR A 92 -34.12 -24.62 22.45
N VAL A 93 -35.26 -24.64 23.16
CA VAL A 93 -36.46 -25.37 22.75
C VAL A 93 -36.74 -25.08 21.28
N SER A 94 -36.73 -26.15 20.47
CA SER A 94 -36.74 -26.08 19.02
C SER A 94 -38.10 -25.61 18.50
N LYS A 95 -38.26 -24.28 18.39
CA LYS A 95 -39.42 -23.67 17.72
C LYS A 95 -39.61 -24.35 16.36
N PRO A 96 -40.79 -24.92 16.07
CA PRO A 96 -40.99 -25.71 14.86
C PRO A 96 -40.72 -24.84 13.63
N LYS A 97 -39.81 -25.30 12.77
CA LYS A 97 -39.44 -24.60 11.53
C LYS A 97 -40.65 -24.55 10.60
N LYS A 98 -41.40 -23.44 10.62
CA LYS A 98 -42.39 -23.14 9.57
C LYS A 98 -41.67 -23.24 8.22
N LYS A 99 -42.07 -24.19 7.37
CA LYS A 99 -41.50 -24.38 6.03
C LYS A 99 -41.69 -23.08 5.24
N THR A 100 -40.61 -22.38 4.94
CA THR A 100 -40.65 -21.26 3.99
C THR A 100 -40.95 -21.81 2.60
N VAL A 101 -42.10 -21.46 2.06
CA VAL A 101 -42.47 -21.79 0.68
C VAL A 101 -41.43 -21.17 -0.25
N LYS A 102 -40.89 -21.96 -1.19
CA LYS A 102 -39.94 -21.47 -2.19
C LYS A 102 -40.63 -20.40 -3.04
N LYS A 103 -40.26 -19.13 -2.88
CA LYS A 103 -40.72 -18.07 -3.78
C LYS A 103 -40.15 -18.33 -5.17
N VAL A 104 -41.02 -18.29 -6.19
CA VAL A 104 -40.71 -18.64 -7.57
C VAL A 104 -39.65 -17.70 -8.16
N VAL A 105 -38.86 -18.23 -9.09
CA VAL A 105 -37.84 -17.50 -9.84
C VAL A 105 -38.48 -16.32 -10.59
N ALA A 106 -37.84 -15.15 -10.50
CA ALA A 106 -38.09 -14.02 -11.39
C ALA A 106 -36.81 -13.76 -12.21
N GLU A 107 -36.95 -13.47 -13.49
CA GLU A 107 -35.83 -13.42 -14.44
C GLU A 107 -34.88 -12.23 -14.21
N LYS A 108 -33.65 -12.39 -14.70
CA LYS A 108 -32.67 -11.32 -14.83
C LYS A 108 -32.83 -10.66 -16.20
N PRO A 109 -33.23 -9.38 -16.33
CA PRO A 109 -33.21 -8.69 -17.60
C PRO A 109 -31.77 -8.58 -18.14
N ALA A 110 -31.63 -8.68 -19.47
CA ALA A 110 -30.34 -8.82 -20.14
C ALA A 110 -29.50 -7.53 -20.16
N LYS A 111 -28.19 -7.69 -20.37
CA LYS A 111 -27.19 -6.62 -20.38
C LYS A 111 -26.80 -6.28 -21.83
N PRO A 112 -27.23 -5.14 -22.40
CA PRO A 112 -26.90 -4.79 -23.78
C PRO A 112 -25.42 -4.41 -23.91
N THR A 113 -24.74 -5.02 -24.88
CA THR A 113 -23.39 -4.66 -25.30
C THR A 113 -23.45 -3.64 -26.43
N LYS A 114 -22.49 -2.70 -26.46
CA LYS A 114 -22.17 -1.93 -27.67
C LYS A 114 -20.68 -1.59 -27.68
N ALA A 115 -20.03 -1.78 -28.82
CA ALA A 115 -18.59 -1.62 -29.00
C ALA A 115 -18.30 -0.78 -30.25
N ALA A 116 -17.04 -0.35 -30.39
CA ALA A 116 -16.46 0.36 -31.55
C ALA A 116 -17.03 1.78 -31.80
N LYS A 117 -16.30 2.73 -32.43
CA LYS A 117 -14.86 2.86 -32.73
C LYS A 117 -14.61 4.33 -33.11
N LYS A 118 -13.51 4.94 -32.67
CA LYS A 118 -12.60 5.74 -33.52
C LYS A 118 -11.34 6.16 -32.75
N ALA A 119 -10.28 6.48 -33.49
CA ALA A 119 -8.98 6.89 -32.98
C ALA A 119 -8.40 8.01 -33.85
N SER A 120 -7.51 8.83 -33.29
CA SER A 120 -6.65 9.77 -34.02
C SER A 120 -5.47 10.22 -33.16
N ALA A 121 -4.25 9.99 -33.63
CA ALA A 121 -3.00 10.60 -33.16
C ALA A 121 -2.37 11.37 -34.34
N PRO A 122 -1.49 12.37 -34.10
CA PRO A 122 -0.03 12.13 -34.00
C PRO A 122 0.60 12.81 -32.74
N LYS A 123 1.78 12.41 -32.19
CA LYS A 123 3.20 12.67 -32.61
C LYS A 123 3.49 14.17 -32.89
N LYS A 124 4.59 14.81 -32.47
CA LYS A 124 5.94 14.38 -31.95
C LYS A 124 6.21 15.04 -30.55
N GLU A 125 7.39 15.19 -29.90
CA GLU A 125 8.82 14.82 -30.04
C GLU A 125 9.42 14.78 -28.57
N LYS A 126 10.33 13.89 -28.13
CA LYS A 126 11.83 13.87 -28.07
C LYS A 126 12.55 14.99 -27.27
N VAL A 127 13.71 14.64 -26.68
CA VAL A 127 14.73 15.40 -25.87
C VAL A 127 14.54 15.25 -24.35
N GLN A 128 15.53 14.88 -23.51
CA GLN A 128 16.84 14.19 -23.69
C GLN A 128 17.26 13.51 -22.35
N GLU A 129 18.33 12.71 -22.35
CA GLU A 129 18.90 11.97 -21.20
C GLU A 129 20.13 12.72 -20.63
N GLU A 130 20.46 12.71 -19.33
CA GLU A 130 21.35 11.76 -18.60
C GLU A 130 21.66 12.35 -17.18
N PRO A 131 22.41 11.69 -16.27
CA PRO A 131 22.57 10.25 -16.01
C PRO A 131 22.39 9.89 -14.51
N LYS A 132 22.51 8.60 -14.16
CA LYS A 132 22.73 8.12 -12.77
C LYS A 132 24.15 7.52 -12.62
N PRO A 133 24.78 7.62 -11.44
CA PRO A 133 26.14 7.12 -11.23
C PRO A 133 26.23 5.59 -11.25
N LYS A 134 27.33 5.07 -11.79
CA LYS A 134 27.60 3.64 -12.02
C LYS A 134 28.00 2.92 -10.72
N LYS A 135 27.63 1.65 -10.60
CA LYS A 135 28.47 0.61 -9.96
C LYS A 135 28.72 -0.51 -10.99
N LYS A 136 29.76 -1.30 -10.73
CA LYS A 136 30.40 -2.20 -11.72
C LYS A 136 29.58 -3.47 -11.96
N ALA A 137 29.81 -4.10 -13.11
CA ALA A 137 29.32 -5.44 -13.47
C ALA A 137 30.49 -6.31 -13.96
N LEU A 138 30.36 -7.64 -13.83
CA LEU A 138 31.05 -8.77 -14.47
C LEU A 138 30.87 -10.01 -13.56
N PRO A 139 30.82 -11.25 -14.06
CA PRO A 139 30.82 -11.68 -15.47
C PRO A 139 29.43 -12.07 -15.98
N GLU A 140 29.35 -12.50 -17.24
CA GLU A 140 28.15 -13.09 -17.86
C GLU A 140 28.20 -14.63 -17.72
N GLY A 141 27.46 -15.16 -16.75
CA GLY A 141 26.99 -16.55 -16.64
C GLY A 141 25.49 -16.52 -16.35
N GLU A 142 24.74 -17.58 -16.61
CA GLU A 142 23.27 -17.54 -16.74
C GLU A 142 22.51 -17.00 -15.50
N ILE A 143 22.38 -15.67 -15.42
CA ILE A 143 21.75 -14.97 -14.28
C ILE A 143 20.23 -15.20 -14.29
N THR A 144 19.79 -16.36 -13.83
CA THR A 144 18.39 -16.60 -13.44
C THR A 144 18.09 -15.75 -12.21
N PRO A 145 17.28 -14.68 -12.31
CA PRO A 145 17.06 -13.78 -11.19
C PRO A 145 16.22 -14.47 -10.13
N LEU A 146 16.57 -14.29 -8.85
CA LEU A 146 15.95 -14.97 -7.70
C LEU A 146 14.41 -14.83 -7.62
N THR A 147 13.84 -13.80 -8.26
CA THR A 147 12.38 -13.59 -8.41
C THR A 147 11.68 -14.57 -9.36
N SER A 148 12.42 -15.45 -10.03
CA SER A 148 11.87 -16.52 -10.88
C SER A 148 11.35 -17.70 -10.07
N LEU A 149 11.89 -17.91 -8.85
CA LEU A 149 11.56 -19.06 -8.00
C LEU A 149 10.16 -18.97 -7.38
N SER A 150 9.51 -20.12 -7.26
CA SER A 150 8.12 -20.24 -6.85
C SER A 150 7.87 -19.64 -5.47
N GLY A 151 6.95 -18.68 -5.41
CA GLY A 151 6.60 -18.00 -4.17
C GLY A 151 7.72 -17.16 -3.53
N LEU A 152 8.77 -16.78 -4.28
CA LEU A 152 9.78 -15.82 -3.84
C LEU A 152 9.46 -14.41 -4.37
N GLY A 153 8.72 -13.64 -3.56
CA GLY A 153 8.30 -12.29 -3.93
C GLY A 153 9.42 -11.24 -3.87
N PRO A 154 9.27 -10.08 -4.54
CA PRO A 154 10.30 -9.04 -4.60
C PRO A 154 10.60 -8.35 -3.25
N ALA A 155 9.73 -8.50 -2.24
CA ALA A 155 9.99 -8.07 -0.87
C ALA A 155 10.81 -9.09 -0.05
N THR A 156 11.00 -10.31 -0.58
CA THR A 156 11.90 -11.34 -0.06
C THR A 156 13.21 -11.32 -0.82
N ALA A 157 13.19 -11.21 -2.15
CA ALA A 157 14.39 -11.06 -2.99
C ALA A 157 15.30 -9.93 -2.47
N LYS A 158 14.74 -8.77 -2.12
CA LYS A 158 15.50 -7.66 -1.53
C LYS A 158 16.22 -7.97 -0.22
N LYS A 159 15.73 -8.91 0.60
CA LYS A 159 16.42 -9.35 1.82
C LYS A 159 17.61 -10.25 1.49
N PHE A 160 17.49 -11.04 0.44
CA PHE A 160 18.58 -11.83 -0.12
C PHE A 160 19.63 -10.89 -0.76
N GLU A 161 19.20 -9.91 -1.58
CA GLU A 161 20.06 -8.84 -2.12
C GLU A 161 20.79 -8.05 -1.01
N GLU A 162 20.12 -7.75 0.10
CA GLU A 162 20.70 -7.08 1.29
C GLU A 162 21.77 -7.93 2.01
N LEU A 163 21.79 -9.25 1.80
CA LEU A 163 22.78 -10.19 2.34
C LEU A 163 23.88 -10.57 1.33
N GLY A 164 23.75 -10.14 0.08
CA GLY A 164 24.67 -10.48 -1.03
C GLY A 164 24.14 -11.57 -1.97
N VAL A 165 23.03 -12.22 -1.65
CA VAL A 165 22.44 -13.32 -2.42
C VAL A 165 21.54 -12.74 -3.53
N SER A 166 22.06 -12.69 -4.75
CA SER A 166 21.41 -12.04 -5.91
C SER A 166 20.92 -13.04 -6.96
N CYS A 167 21.59 -14.18 -7.07
CA CYS A 167 21.42 -15.20 -8.11
C CYS A 167 20.94 -16.54 -7.53
N ALA A 168 20.33 -17.37 -8.37
CA ALA A 168 19.90 -18.72 -7.99
C ALA A 168 21.10 -19.63 -7.60
N GLU A 169 22.27 -19.42 -8.21
CA GLU A 169 23.49 -20.19 -7.94
C GLU A 169 24.10 -19.87 -6.57
N GLU A 170 24.05 -18.60 -6.15
CA GLU A 170 24.55 -18.15 -4.83
C GLU A 170 23.77 -18.87 -3.72
N LEU A 171 22.44 -18.89 -3.84
CA LEU A 171 21.53 -19.61 -2.92
C LEU A 171 21.83 -21.12 -2.80
N VAL A 172 22.39 -21.76 -3.84
CA VAL A 172 22.72 -23.20 -3.83
C VAL A 172 24.02 -23.49 -3.06
N ASN A 173 24.90 -22.50 -2.90
CA ASN A 173 26.18 -22.63 -2.20
C ASN A 173 26.12 -22.26 -0.71
N GLU A 174 25.00 -21.69 -0.25
CA GLU A 174 24.80 -21.15 1.10
C GLU A 174 24.07 -22.13 2.04
N ASP A 175 24.28 -21.99 3.36
CA ASP A 175 23.60 -22.83 4.35
C ASP A 175 22.16 -22.31 4.61
N PRO A 176 21.10 -23.11 4.38
CA PRO A 176 19.72 -22.72 4.66
C PRO A 176 19.44 -22.39 6.14
N ALA A 177 20.22 -22.91 7.09
CA ALA A 177 20.06 -22.62 8.52
C ALA A 177 20.52 -21.20 8.89
N GLU A 178 21.63 -20.74 8.32
CA GLU A 178 22.12 -19.36 8.53
C GLU A 178 21.17 -18.35 7.88
N LEU A 179 20.78 -18.61 6.62
CA LEU A 179 19.84 -17.76 5.88
C LEU A 179 18.46 -17.66 6.55
N ALA A 180 17.91 -18.76 7.07
CA ALA A 180 16.63 -18.73 7.78
C ALA A 180 16.70 -17.98 9.12
N SER A 181 17.82 -18.11 9.84
CA SER A 181 18.08 -17.37 11.08
C SER A 181 18.16 -15.86 10.85
N LEU A 182 18.72 -15.44 9.71
CA LEU A 182 18.95 -14.05 9.38
C LEU A 182 17.74 -13.38 8.67
N ILE A 183 17.06 -14.10 7.77
CA ILE A 183 15.96 -13.58 6.96
C ILE A 183 14.61 -13.74 7.68
N LYS A 184 14.29 -12.76 8.53
CA LYS A 184 13.01 -12.72 9.28
C LYS A 184 11.79 -12.99 8.38
N GLY A 185 11.13 -14.13 8.63
CA GLY A 185 9.90 -14.56 7.96
C GLY A 185 10.08 -15.60 6.85
N VAL A 186 11.29 -16.16 6.68
CA VAL A 186 11.57 -17.35 5.88
C VAL A 186 11.89 -18.52 6.84
N SER A 187 11.50 -19.74 6.48
CA SER A 187 11.86 -20.97 7.22
C SER A 187 12.88 -21.79 6.43
N GLU A 188 13.70 -22.57 7.13
CA GLU A 188 14.72 -23.48 6.56
C GLU A 188 14.12 -24.38 5.46
N GLU A 189 12.98 -25.01 5.73
CA GLU A 189 12.20 -25.83 4.78
C GLU A 189 11.93 -25.11 3.45
N ARG A 190 11.70 -23.79 3.50
CA ARG A 190 11.38 -22.98 2.32
C ARG A 190 12.63 -22.72 1.49
N ILE A 191 13.78 -22.49 2.14
CA ILE A 191 15.08 -22.32 1.47
C ILE A 191 15.52 -23.66 0.87
N ILE A 192 15.36 -24.77 1.60
CA ILE A 192 15.60 -26.13 1.09
C ILE A 192 14.76 -26.43 -0.15
N ASN A 193 13.51 -25.96 -0.21
CA ASN A 193 12.67 -26.13 -1.40
C ASN A 193 13.08 -25.22 -2.56
N TRP A 194 13.52 -23.98 -2.30
CA TRP A 194 14.10 -23.12 -3.33
C TRP A 194 15.42 -23.66 -3.88
N ILE A 195 16.29 -24.25 -3.04
CA ILE A 195 17.54 -24.90 -3.47
C ILE A 195 17.26 -26.14 -4.35
N LYS A 196 16.17 -26.87 -4.11
CA LYS A 196 15.71 -27.94 -5.03
C LYS A 196 15.23 -27.35 -6.36
N GLU A 197 14.42 -26.30 -6.31
CA GLU A 197 13.90 -25.63 -7.52
C GLU A 197 15.05 -25.06 -8.38
N CYS A 198 16.10 -24.47 -7.79
CA CYS A 198 17.32 -24.11 -8.50
C CYS A 198 17.97 -25.31 -9.22
N LYS A 199 18.06 -26.47 -8.54
CA LYS A 199 18.65 -27.71 -9.07
C LYS A 199 17.76 -28.48 -10.06
N GLU A 200 16.51 -28.04 -10.24
CA GLU A 200 15.59 -28.53 -11.28
C GLU A 200 15.55 -27.56 -12.50
N LEU A 201 16.24 -26.42 -12.41
CA LEU A 201 16.34 -25.38 -13.44
C LEU A 201 17.76 -25.25 -14.04
N GLN A 202 18.72 -26.06 -13.58
CA GLN A 202 20.09 -26.24 -14.11
C GLN A 202 20.22 -27.59 -14.82
#